data_AF-L0JJ31-F1
#
_entry.id   AF-L0JJ31-F1
#
_cell.length_a   1.000
_cell.length_b   1.000
_cell.length_c   1.000
_cell.angle_alpha   90.00
_cell.angle_beta   90.00
_cell.angle_gamma   90.00
#
_symmetry.space_group_name_H-M   'P 1'
#
loop_
_entity.id
_entity.type
_entity.pdbx_description
1 polymer ?
#
loop_
_entity_poly.entity_id
_entity_poly.type
_entity_poly.pdbx_seq_one_letter_code
_entity_poly.pdbx_strand_id
1 'polypeptide(L)'
;MASSRRRFLELGAAASIGGLASASGVGATQSDGDGDEGDDPEVTVTARQESGDAVYWVLPGERRLSPSVFGTAENPRRGTDLLEARIEQARQLPDPLGEAVPGLLEDLPFLVAAPDEAREPIEDDDSIAQQRLTEPTLYSDEAEVTDGSFEITYEDHQPYDLPGAPGETTDTVALEAQFTDPGGNEYRIDHDHVIQPPIPGYETGGGVLTDGSLHGITGTGSPLFPQVYTYGASWGVGHLEVNGERATEEGMRVVHFMTTATVRDERYRMVLDEEMPLAPAETIAGQIHHTHGVVLPIRPTPDGPVYDPVPTAFELPNGETQPFIHAMWEQDEILEGPFADWEFPGDGGEAPADGDDGTDTQTDIRLVGETSGWQGAAPDTIAGTENPTLSLEAGTEYTLVWENGDGLQHNFAIEDESGADVLETDLLGEEGATQSVTFTASDEMAEYYCQVHPSSMRGALEVQ
;
A
#
# COMPACT_ATOMS: atom_id res chain seq x y z
N MET A 1 -22.02 -27.21 14.28
CA MET A 1 -23.30 -27.27 13.55
C MET A 1 -23.49 -25.94 12.85
N ALA A 2 -23.62 -26.00 11.51
CA ALA A 2 -23.63 -24.91 10.51
C ALA A 2 -22.29 -24.14 10.45
N SER A 3 -21.32 -24.40 9.56
CA SER A 3 -21.33 -24.72 8.11
C SER A 3 -22.02 -23.65 7.27
N SER A 4 -21.22 -22.67 6.84
CA SER A 4 -21.11 -22.16 5.45
C SER A 4 -20.13 -21.00 5.51
N ARG A 5 -19.06 -21.04 4.70
CA ARG A 5 -18.23 -19.86 4.43
C ARG A 5 -19.17 -18.69 4.07
N ARG A 6 -18.99 -17.54 4.72
CA ARG A 6 -19.60 -16.29 4.25
C ARG A 6 -18.80 -15.86 3.03
N ARG A 7 -19.15 -16.37 1.85
CA ARG A 7 -18.79 -15.70 0.60
C ARG A 7 -19.47 -14.33 0.62
N PHE A 8 -18.74 -13.29 0.98
CA PHE A 8 -19.20 -11.91 0.82
C PHE A 8 -18.83 -11.44 -0.57
N LEU A 9 -19.67 -11.78 -1.55
CA LEU A 9 -19.83 -10.96 -2.75
C LEU A 9 -21.07 -10.08 -2.50
N GLU A 10 -20.86 -8.98 -1.78
CA GLU A 10 -21.75 -7.82 -1.80
C GLU A 10 -20.96 -6.58 -2.24
N LEU A 11 -20.57 -6.56 -3.52
CA LEU A 11 -20.48 -5.30 -4.26
C LEU A 11 -21.92 -4.87 -4.58
N GLY A 12 -22.53 -4.20 -3.61
CA GLY A 12 -23.88 -3.66 -3.68
C GLY A 12 -23.84 -2.14 -3.65
N ALA A 13 -23.95 -1.52 -4.82
CA ALA A 13 -24.10 -0.09 -5.03
C ALA A 13 -25.06 0.58 -4.03
N ALA A 14 -24.66 1.71 -3.44
CA ALA A 14 -25.58 2.63 -2.79
C ALA A 14 -25.16 4.08 -2.99
N ALA A 15 -25.25 4.54 -4.25
CA ALA A 15 -25.50 5.94 -4.52
C ALA A 15 -26.92 6.31 -4.01
N SER A 16 -26.96 7.21 -3.03
CA SER A 16 -28.00 8.23 -2.80
C SER A 16 -29.30 7.91 -1.99
N ILE A 17 -29.42 8.69 -0.90
CA ILE A 17 -30.64 9.33 -0.32
C ILE A 17 -31.58 8.49 0.57
N GLY A 18 -31.43 8.70 1.89
CA GLY A 18 -32.49 9.14 2.82
C GLY A 18 -33.77 8.32 2.99
N GLY A 19 -33.98 7.75 4.18
CA GLY A 19 -35.33 7.44 4.68
C GLY A 19 -35.42 6.34 5.74
N LEU A 20 -35.82 6.73 6.94
CA LEU A 20 -36.30 5.85 8.03
C LEU A 20 -37.38 4.87 7.55
N ALA A 21 -37.24 3.56 7.79
CA ALA A 21 -38.34 2.66 8.17
C ALA A 21 -37.85 1.28 8.66
N SER A 22 -38.47 0.85 9.75
CA SER A 22 -38.33 -0.43 10.45
C SER A 22 -39.05 -1.62 9.80
N ALA A 23 -38.56 -2.83 10.13
CA ALA A 23 -39.30 -4.06 10.47
C ALA A 23 -39.43 -5.23 9.45
N SER A 24 -38.90 -6.39 9.90
CA SER A 24 -39.50 -7.75 9.87
C SER A 24 -39.48 -8.62 8.60
N GLY A 25 -38.46 -9.51 8.53
CA GLY A 25 -38.56 -10.98 8.56
C GLY A 25 -39.30 -11.77 7.45
N VAL A 26 -38.57 -12.64 6.74
CA VAL A 26 -38.98 -13.92 6.09
C VAL A 26 -37.66 -14.69 5.85
N GLY A 27 -37.42 -15.99 6.05
CA GLY A 27 -38.18 -17.18 6.42
C GLY A 27 -37.27 -18.36 6.04
N ALA A 28 -36.71 -19.08 7.02
CA ALA A 28 -35.77 -20.17 6.78
C ALA A 28 -36.48 -21.43 6.27
N THR A 29 -36.05 -21.95 5.13
CA THR A 29 -36.32 -23.33 4.71
C THR A 29 -35.05 -24.15 4.91
N GLN A 30 -35.05 -24.98 5.95
CA GLN A 30 -34.08 -26.04 6.22
C GLN A 30 -34.15 -27.08 5.10
N SER A 31 -33.03 -27.34 4.42
CA SER A 31 -32.79 -28.62 3.76
C SER A 31 -31.71 -29.37 4.54
N ASP A 32 -32.11 -30.45 5.19
CA ASP A 32 -31.20 -31.42 5.79
C ASP A 32 -30.38 -32.07 4.67
N GLY A 33 -29.08 -31.76 4.64
CA GLY A 33 -28.07 -32.43 3.82
C GLY A 33 -26.99 -33.01 4.73
N ASP A 34 -26.75 -34.31 4.58
CA ASP A 34 -25.73 -35.08 5.30
C ASP A 34 -24.36 -34.37 5.30
N GLY A 35 -23.72 -34.36 6.47
CA GLY A 35 -22.39 -33.80 6.66
C GLY A 35 -21.35 -34.66 5.95
N ASP A 36 -20.78 -34.10 4.89
CA ASP A 36 -19.49 -34.50 4.37
C ASP A 36 -18.43 -33.83 5.26
N GLU A 37 -17.56 -34.62 5.90
CA GLU A 37 -16.27 -34.14 6.41
C GLU A 37 -15.40 -33.83 5.18
N GLY A 38 -15.72 -32.74 4.48
CA GLY A 38 -14.90 -32.25 3.38
C GLY A 38 -13.73 -31.49 3.95
N ASP A 39 -12.51 -31.86 3.57
CA ASP A 39 -11.34 -30.97 3.65
C ASP A 39 -11.77 -29.60 3.11
N ASP A 40 -11.59 -28.56 3.92
CA ASP A 40 -11.74 -27.20 3.43
C ASP A 40 -10.77 -27.06 2.24
N PRO A 41 -11.22 -26.62 1.06
CA PRO A 41 -10.34 -26.54 -0.10
C PRO A 41 -9.19 -25.58 0.18
N GLU A 42 -7.98 -26.10 0.03
CA GLU A 42 -6.73 -25.36 -0.12
C GLU A 42 -6.91 -24.24 -1.14
N VAL A 43 -6.45 -23.04 -0.78
CA VAL A 43 -6.50 -21.87 -1.65
C VAL A 43 -5.08 -21.43 -1.95
N THR A 44 -4.75 -21.40 -3.23
CA THR A 44 -3.48 -20.87 -3.73
C THR A 44 -3.72 -19.51 -4.35
N VAL A 45 -2.88 -18.53 -4.02
CA VAL A 45 -2.86 -17.22 -4.67
C VAL A 45 -1.42 -16.90 -5.05
N THR A 46 -1.18 -16.51 -6.29
CA THR A 46 0.14 -16.10 -6.76
C THR A 46 0.06 -14.67 -7.30
N ALA A 47 0.94 -13.79 -6.81
CA ALA A 47 1.04 -12.41 -7.26
C ALA A 47 2.48 -12.06 -7.62
N ARG A 48 2.65 -11.13 -8.57
CA ARG A 48 3.98 -10.77 -9.09
C ARG A 48 4.03 -9.34 -9.60
N GLN A 49 5.19 -8.70 -9.44
CA GLN A 49 5.58 -7.51 -10.22
C GLN A 49 7.01 -7.72 -10.74
N GLU A 50 7.25 -7.42 -12.01
CA GLU A 50 8.57 -7.47 -12.63
C GLU A 50 9.38 -6.20 -12.32
N SER A 51 10.70 -6.23 -12.53
CA SER A 51 11.53 -5.02 -12.42
C SER A 51 11.24 -4.04 -13.56
N GLY A 52 11.43 -2.75 -13.30
CA GLY A 52 11.07 -1.66 -14.22
C GLY A 52 9.72 -1.01 -13.89
N ASP A 53 8.88 -1.67 -13.09
CA ASP A 53 7.67 -1.08 -12.52
C ASP A 53 7.97 -0.43 -11.16
N ALA A 54 7.18 0.59 -10.81
CA ALA A 54 7.43 1.39 -9.61
C ALA A 54 7.30 0.56 -8.34
N VAL A 55 8.31 0.68 -7.46
CA VAL A 55 8.25 0.25 -6.07
C VAL A 55 8.31 1.50 -5.22
N TYR A 56 7.44 1.62 -4.23
CA TYR A 56 7.49 2.74 -3.30
C TYR A 56 8.07 2.28 -1.98
N TRP A 57 9.19 2.90 -1.59
CA TRP A 57 9.79 2.76 -0.28
C TRP A 57 9.12 3.73 0.69
N VAL A 58 8.31 3.21 1.61
CA VAL A 58 7.60 4.04 2.59
C VAL A 58 8.55 4.52 3.69
N LEU A 59 8.55 5.83 3.92
CA LEU A 59 9.34 6.50 4.94
C LEU A 59 8.59 6.59 6.27
N PRO A 60 9.28 6.71 7.41
CA PRO A 60 8.64 6.97 8.69
C PRO A 60 7.97 8.34 8.68
N GLY A 61 6.69 8.39 9.05
CA GLY A 61 5.95 9.66 9.06
C GLY A 61 4.65 9.60 9.83
N GLU A 62 3.95 10.73 9.86
CA GLU A 62 2.68 10.87 10.56
C GLU A 62 1.61 9.92 9.99
N ARG A 63 0.60 9.60 10.79
CA ARG A 63 -0.56 8.81 10.33
C ARG A 63 -1.86 9.46 10.77
N ARG A 64 -2.72 9.81 9.81
CA ARG A 64 -4.11 10.21 10.06
C ARG A 64 -4.91 9.03 10.62
N LEU A 65 -5.78 9.29 11.59
CA LEU A 65 -6.55 8.26 12.27
C LEU A 65 -8.02 8.27 11.84
N SER A 66 -8.50 7.11 11.37
CA SER A 66 -9.91 6.89 11.04
C SER A 66 -10.80 7.04 12.29
N PRO A 67 -11.80 7.94 12.29
CA PRO A 67 -12.75 8.04 13.39
C PRO A 67 -13.60 6.77 13.59
N SER A 68 -13.87 5.99 12.53
CA SER A 68 -14.61 4.73 12.64
C SER A 68 -13.84 3.66 13.41
N VAL A 69 -12.51 3.64 13.25
CA VAL A 69 -11.59 2.69 13.90
C VAL A 69 -11.20 3.16 15.30
N PHE A 70 -10.77 4.42 15.41
CA PHE A 70 -10.12 5.00 16.60
C PHE A 70 -11.04 5.88 17.44
N GLY A 71 -12.25 6.16 16.98
CA GLY A 71 -13.18 7.04 17.68
C GLY A 71 -12.76 8.51 17.61
N THR A 72 -13.21 9.27 18.59
CA THR A 72 -12.93 10.71 18.72
C THR A 72 -12.17 10.96 20.02
N ALA A 73 -11.55 12.13 20.20
CA ALA A 73 -10.90 12.50 21.46
C ALA A 73 -11.80 12.36 22.70
N GLU A 74 -13.12 12.59 22.57
CA GLU A 74 -14.08 12.45 23.68
C GLU A 74 -14.52 11.00 23.96
N ASN A 75 -14.31 10.10 23.00
CA ASN A 75 -14.73 8.70 23.05
C ASN A 75 -13.76 7.84 22.24
N PRO A 76 -12.51 7.68 22.72
CA PRO A 76 -11.49 6.96 22.00
C PRO A 76 -11.83 5.46 21.91
N ARG A 77 -11.36 4.85 20.83
CA ARG A 77 -11.41 3.41 20.56
C ARG A 77 -10.03 2.95 20.11
N ARG A 78 -9.74 1.66 20.29
CA ARG A 78 -8.43 1.06 19.95
C ARG A 78 -7.25 1.90 20.46
N GLY A 79 -7.45 2.48 21.64
CA GLY A 79 -6.49 3.31 22.35
C GLY A 79 -5.88 2.58 23.52
N THR A 80 -5.52 3.32 24.55
CA THR A 80 -4.78 2.84 25.72
C THR A 80 -5.52 1.70 26.44
N ASP A 81 -6.85 1.81 26.59
CA ASP A 81 -7.68 0.75 27.19
C ASP A 81 -7.60 -0.59 26.42
N LEU A 82 -7.56 -0.55 25.08
CA LEU A 82 -7.43 -1.77 24.29
C LEU A 82 -6.02 -2.35 24.42
N LEU A 83 -4.99 -1.49 24.36
CA LEU A 83 -3.61 -1.92 24.53
C LEU A 83 -3.41 -2.65 25.87
N GLU A 84 -3.86 -2.05 26.97
CA GLU A 84 -3.79 -2.66 28.30
C GLU A 84 -4.51 -4.02 28.35
N ALA A 85 -5.69 -4.12 27.72
CA ALA A 85 -6.43 -5.37 27.64
C ALA A 85 -5.68 -6.44 26.82
N ARG A 86 -4.99 -6.06 25.74
CA ARG A 86 -4.17 -6.99 24.94
C ARG A 86 -2.92 -7.43 25.68
N ILE A 87 -2.26 -6.53 26.42
CA ILE A 87 -1.12 -6.85 27.29
C ILE A 87 -1.56 -7.86 28.37
N GLU A 88 -2.71 -7.67 29.00
CA GLU A 88 -3.21 -8.62 30.02
C GLU A 88 -3.61 -9.97 29.42
N GLN A 89 -4.12 -10.00 28.18
CA GLN A 89 -4.33 -11.26 27.44
C GLN A 89 -2.99 -11.92 27.10
N ALA A 90 -1.98 -11.16 26.70
CA ALA A 90 -0.65 -11.68 26.36
C ALA A 90 0.00 -12.37 27.55
N ARG A 91 -0.16 -11.85 28.78
CA ARG A 91 0.32 -12.49 30.02
C ARG A 91 -0.28 -13.88 30.30
N GLN A 92 -1.36 -14.25 29.63
CA GLN A 92 -2.01 -15.56 29.76
C GLN A 92 -1.50 -16.58 28.73
N LEU A 93 -0.64 -16.16 27.80
CA LEU A 93 0.01 -17.07 26.85
C LEU A 93 0.97 -18.03 27.58
N PRO A 94 1.21 -19.23 27.02
CA PRO A 94 2.19 -20.16 27.58
C PRO A 94 3.60 -19.55 27.62
N ASP A 95 4.40 -19.95 28.61
CA ASP A 95 5.83 -19.59 28.65
C ASP A 95 6.56 -20.10 27.40
N PRO A 96 7.48 -19.31 26.81
CA PRO A 96 7.95 -18.00 27.28
C PRO A 96 7.14 -16.79 26.76
N LEU A 97 6.12 -17.01 25.92
CA LEU A 97 5.36 -15.93 25.26
C LEU A 97 4.61 -15.04 26.25
N GLY A 98 4.14 -15.61 27.36
CA GLY A 98 3.48 -14.86 28.43
C GLY A 98 4.37 -13.80 29.11
N GLU A 99 5.70 -13.94 28.98
CA GLU A 99 6.68 -12.95 29.45
C GLU A 99 7.09 -11.98 28.33
N ALA A 100 7.33 -12.50 27.12
CA ALA A 100 7.87 -11.70 26.00
C ALA A 100 6.84 -10.79 25.31
N VAL A 101 5.66 -11.32 24.99
CA VAL A 101 4.64 -10.59 24.20
C VAL A 101 4.11 -9.33 24.90
N PRO A 102 3.89 -9.30 26.23
CA PRO A 102 3.58 -8.06 26.93
C PRO A 102 4.59 -6.94 26.67
N GLY A 103 5.89 -7.23 26.79
CA GLY A 103 6.96 -6.26 26.55
C GLY A 103 6.98 -5.80 25.09
N LEU A 104 6.80 -6.73 24.15
CA LEU A 104 6.69 -6.39 22.73
C LEU A 104 5.54 -5.41 22.45
N LEU A 105 4.37 -5.59 23.08
CA LEU A 105 3.23 -4.68 22.91
C LEU A 105 3.45 -3.33 23.60
N GLU A 106 4.27 -3.27 24.64
CA GLU A 106 4.70 -2.00 25.25
C GLU A 106 5.68 -1.25 24.32
N ASP A 107 6.59 -1.96 23.66
CA ASP A 107 7.56 -1.39 22.72
C ASP A 107 6.92 -1.02 21.36
N LEU A 108 5.95 -1.81 20.88
CA LEU A 108 5.26 -1.66 19.60
C LEU A 108 3.72 -1.66 19.79
N PRO A 109 3.14 -0.64 20.43
CA PRO A 109 1.71 -0.59 20.71
C PRO A 109 0.86 -0.62 19.45
N PHE A 110 1.39 -0.07 18.35
CA PHE A 110 0.75 0.03 17.04
C PHE A 110 0.44 -1.31 16.38
N LEU A 111 0.97 -2.43 16.89
CA LEU A 111 0.52 -3.76 16.46
C LEU A 111 -0.98 -3.98 16.75
N VAL A 112 -1.54 -3.36 17.78
CA VAL A 112 -2.93 -3.61 18.21
C VAL A 112 -3.74 -2.35 18.54
N ALA A 113 -3.08 -1.21 18.77
CA ALA A 113 -3.73 0.01 19.23
C ALA A 113 -2.91 1.26 18.89
N ALA A 114 -3.56 2.42 18.87
CA ALA A 114 -2.89 3.72 18.87
C ALA A 114 -3.13 4.39 20.23
N PRO A 115 -2.18 4.39 21.19
CA PRO A 115 -2.38 4.94 22.53
C PRO A 115 -2.94 6.36 22.48
N ASP A 116 -3.87 6.69 23.39
CA ASP A 116 -4.61 7.96 23.34
C ASP A 116 -3.69 9.16 23.55
N GLU A 117 -2.66 9.00 24.37
CA GLU A 117 -1.62 9.98 24.65
C GLU A 117 -0.70 10.28 23.46
N ALA A 118 -0.60 9.38 22.48
CA ALA A 118 0.19 9.56 21.26
C ALA A 118 -0.58 10.30 20.15
N ARG A 119 -1.87 10.55 20.36
CA ARG A 119 -2.76 11.17 19.35
C ARG A 119 -2.81 12.68 19.52
N GLU A 120 -2.60 13.38 18.43
CA GLU A 120 -2.76 14.84 18.36
C GLU A 120 -4.02 15.20 17.55
N PRO A 121 -4.75 16.27 17.91
CA PRO A 121 -5.82 16.78 17.08
C PRO A 121 -5.27 17.33 15.76
N ILE A 122 -6.02 17.20 14.68
CA ILE A 122 -5.74 17.89 13.42
C ILE A 122 -6.36 19.29 13.50
N GLU A 123 -5.55 20.34 13.38
CA GLU A 123 -6.01 21.74 13.49
C GLU A 123 -6.58 22.29 12.17
N ASP A 124 -6.20 21.69 11.04
CA ASP A 124 -6.68 22.03 9.70
C ASP A 124 -8.05 21.38 9.41
N ASP A 125 -8.76 21.91 8.41
CA ASP A 125 -10.09 21.43 8.00
C ASP A 125 -9.96 20.13 7.18
N ASP A 126 -9.56 19.04 7.86
CA ASP A 126 -9.62 17.69 7.32
C ASP A 126 -11.07 17.20 7.35
N SER A 127 -11.56 16.74 6.20
CA SER A 127 -12.97 16.37 6.02
C SER A 127 -13.38 15.10 6.79
N ILE A 128 -12.41 14.27 7.20
CA ILE A 128 -12.66 12.98 7.84
C ILE A 128 -11.89 12.85 9.15
N ALA A 129 -10.55 12.93 9.11
CA ALA A 129 -9.72 12.67 10.27
C ALA A 129 -9.79 13.82 11.28
N GLN A 130 -9.93 13.48 12.55
CA GLN A 130 -9.92 14.47 13.65
C GLN A 130 -8.64 14.40 14.47
N GLN A 131 -7.90 13.29 14.33
CA GLN A 131 -6.69 13.00 15.08
C GLN A 131 -5.64 12.37 14.17
N ARG A 132 -4.37 12.52 14.54
CA ARG A 132 -3.22 11.88 13.89
C ARG A 132 -2.23 11.37 14.93
N LEU A 133 -1.37 10.45 14.53
CA LEU A 133 -0.11 10.15 15.21
C LEU A 133 0.98 11.03 14.59
N THR A 134 1.70 11.77 15.43
CA THR A 134 2.87 12.56 15.02
C THR A 134 4.19 11.80 15.20
N GLU A 135 4.18 10.77 16.05
CA GLU A 135 5.29 9.83 16.13
C GLU A 135 5.42 9.08 14.79
N PRO A 136 6.63 9.04 14.18
CA PRO A 136 6.82 8.42 12.89
C PRO A 136 6.42 6.93 12.88
N THR A 137 5.52 6.58 11.98
CA THR A 137 5.01 5.22 11.78
C THR A 137 5.42 4.68 10.41
N LEU A 138 5.31 3.37 10.22
CA LEU A 138 5.47 2.74 8.90
C LEU A 138 4.24 2.88 7.99
N TYR A 139 3.20 3.60 8.41
CA TYR A 139 1.94 3.76 7.69
C TYR A 139 1.75 5.19 7.15
N SER A 140 2.84 5.91 6.91
CA SER A 140 2.80 7.30 6.51
C SER A 140 2.40 7.49 5.04
N ASP A 141 2.13 8.74 4.68
CA ASP A 141 1.93 9.17 3.28
C ASP A 141 3.28 9.41 2.55
N GLU A 142 4.38 9.45 3.29
CA GLU A 142 5.72 9.73 2.77
C GLU A 142 6.33 8.47 2.15
N ALA A 143 6.70 8.54 0.88
CA ALA A 143 7.45 7.48 0.22
C ALA A 143 8.28 8.03 -0.93
N GLU A 144 9.29 7.26 -1.31
CA GLU A 144 10.15 7.55 -2.44
C GLU A 144 10.10 6.38 -3.44
N VAL A 145 10.06 6.70 -4.74
CA VAL A 145 9.98 5.70 -5.80
C VAL A 145 11.35 5.11 -6.08
N THR A 146 11.41 3.78 -6.04
CA THR A 146 12.56 2.93 -6.28
C THR A 146 12.22 1.86 -7.32
N ASP A 147 13.05 0.83 -7.44
CA ASP A 147 12.86 -0.28 -8.37
C ASP A 147 12.92 -1.62 -7.63
N GLY A 148 12.21 -2.61 -8.15
CA GLY A 148 12.27 -3.96 -7.61
C GLY A 148 11.28 -4.89 -8.28
N SER A 149 11.38 -6.15 -7.90
CA SER A 149 10.47 -7.20 -8.30
C SER A 149 10.11 -8.06 -7.10
N PHE A 150 8.95 -8.70 -7.21
CA PHE A 150 8.61 -9.81 -6.34
C PHE A 150 7.80 -10.85 -7.10
N GLU A 151 7.86 -12.09 -6.65
CA GLU A 151 6.88 -13.12 -6.89
C GLU A 151 6.58 -13.79 -5.56
N ILE A 152 5.30 -13.91 -5.23
CA ILE A 152 4.85 -14.60 -4.02
C ILE A 152 3.73 -15.57 -4.34
N THR A 153 3.82 -16.77 -3.77
CA THR A 153 2.75 -17.76 -3.75
C THR A 153 2.32 -18.00 -2.31
N TYR A 154 1.06 -17.74 -2.01
CA TYR A 154 0.38 -18.06 -0.76
C TYR A 154 -0.32 -19.41 -0.92
N GLU A 155 -0.04 -20.36 -0.03
CA GLU A 155 -0.76 -21.65 0.05
C GLU A 155 -1.46 -21.71 1.41
N ASP A 156 -2.76 -21.40 1.41
CA ASP A 156 -3.65 -21.41 2.57
C ASP A 156 -4.28 -22.79 2.71
N HIS A 157 -3.81 -23.53 3.71
CA HIS A 157 -4.21 -24.92 3.96
C HIS A 157 -5.16 -25.05 5.15
N GLN A 158 -5.36 -23.99 5.95
CA GLN A 158 -6.21 -24.05 7.11
C GLN A 158 -6.99 -22.74 7.35
N PRO A 159 -8.31 -22.79 7.62
CA PRO A 159 -9.13 -21.57 7.71
C PRO A 159 -9.02 -20.81 9.04
N TYR A 160 -8.35 -21.38 10.05
CA TYR A 160 -8.28 -20.80 11.40
C TYR A 160 -6.93 -21.08 12.05
N ASP A 161 -6.55 -20.19 12.95
CA ASP A 161 -5.44 -20.37 13.87
C ASP A 161 -5.65 -21.60 14.76
N LEU A 162 -4.60 -22.41 14.92
CA LEU A 162 -4.61 -23.62 15.75
C LEU A 162 -3.76 -23.42 17.01
N PRO A 163 -4.10 -24.08 18.13
CA PRO A 163 -3.22 -24.09 19.29
C PRO A 163 -1.89 -24.77 18.94
N GLY A 164 -0.77 -24.09 19.17
CA GLY A 164 0.55 -24.63 18.84
C GLY A 164 1.66 -23.62 19.10
N ALA A 165 2.89 -23.99 18.75
CA ALA A 165 3.96 -23.00 18.66
C ALA A 165 3.70 -22.05 17.47
N PRO A 166 4.21 -20.80 17.49
CA PRO A 166 3.99 -19.86 16.38
C PRO A 166 4.31 -20.39 14.99
N GLY A 167 5.37 -21.19 14.81
CA GLY A 167 5.70 -21.79 13.51
C GLY A 167 4.99 -23.12 13.20
N GLU A 168 4.04 -23.55 14.03
CA GLU A 168 3.28 -24.80 13.84
C GLU A 168 2.05 -24.53 12.97
N THR A 169 2.27 -24.44 11.66
CA THR A 169 1.22 -24.26 10.66
C THR A 169 1.37 -25.24 9.50
N THR A 170 0.28 -25.49 8.78
CA THR A 170 0.29 -26.21 7.51
C THR A 170 0.41 -25.27 6.30
N ASP A 171 0.24 -23.96 6.50
CA ASP A 171 0.36 -22.97 5.45
C ASP A 171 1.80 -22.81 4.97
N THR A 172 1.95 -22.47 3.69
CA THR A 172 3.25 -22.24 3.07
C THR A 172 3.27 -20.97 2.23
N VAL A 173 4.46 -20.39 2.12
CA VAL A 173 4.74 -19.23 1.28
C VAL A 173 6.03 -19.48 0.52
N ALA A 174 5.99 -19.30 -0.79
CA ALA A 174 7.17 -19.15 -1.63
C ALA A 174 7.30 -17.66 -1.97
N LEU A 175 8.37 -17.02 -1.52
CA LEU A 175 8.62 -15.59 -1.74
C LEU A 175 10.00 -15.40 -2.37
N GLU A 176 10.01 -14.71 -3.51
CA GLU A 176 11.21 -14.13 -4.10
C GLU A 176 10.97 -12.61 -4.20
N ALA A 177 11.67 -11.80 -3.40
CA ALA A 177 11.57 -10.34 -3.47
C ALA A 177 12.96 -9.71 -3.48
N GLN A 178 13.19 -8.80 -4.44
CA GLN A 178 14.39 -8.00 -4.58
C GLN A 178 14.02 -6.56 -4.95
N PHE A 179 14.51 -5.59 -4.20
CA PHE A 179 14.14 -4.17 -4.40
C PHE A 179 15.21 -3.24 -3.85
N THR A 180 15.14 -1.96 -4.20
CA THR A 180 16.08 -0.94 -3.73
C THR A 180 15.43 0.05 -2.76
N ASP A 181 16.25 0.64 -1.90
CA ASP A 181 15.90 1.88 -1.18
C ASP A 181 16.29 3.12 -2.01
N PRO A 182 15.87 4.33 -1.60
CA PRO A 182 16.21 5.54 -2.35
C PRO A 182 17.70 5.90 -2.35
N GLY A 183 18.48 5.33 -1.43
CA GLY A 183 19.95 5.40 -1.44
C GLY A 183 20.61 4.46 -2.47
N GLY A 184 19.82 3.65 -3.18
CA GLY A 184 20.28 2.67 -4.14
C GLY A 184 20.85 1.40 -3.51
N ASN A 185 20.63 1.15 -2.21
CA ASN A 185 21.02 -0.12 -1.61
C ASN A 185 20.05 -1.22 -2.06
N GLU A 186 20.59 -2.38 -2.37
CA GLU A 186 19.82 -3.54 -2.82
C GLU A 186 19.39 -4.41 -1.63
N TYR A 187 18.13 -4.81 -1.58
CA TYR A 187 17.56 -5.67 -0.56
C TYR A 187 17.05 -6.96 -1.18
N ARG A 188 17.24 -8.07 -0.47
CA ARG A 188 16.59 -9.35 -0.78
C ARG A 188 16.05 -9.97 0.50
N ILE A 189 14.83 -10.50 0.42
CA ILE A 189 14.20 -11.23 1.52
C ILE A 189 14.37 -12.73 1.28
N ASP A 190 15.05 -13.40 2.21
CA ASP A 190 15.21 -14.85 2.29
C ASP A 190 14.20 -15.38 3.31
N HIS A 191 12.99 -15.66 2.85
CA HIS A 191 11.90 -16.16 3.69
C HIS A 191 12.18 -17.60 4.16
N ASP A 192 12.06 -17.86 5.46
CA ASP A 192 12.38 -19.17 6.06
C ASP A 192 11.11 -20.01 6.25
N HIS A 193 10.13 -19.51 7.01
CA HIS A 193 8.85 -20.19 7.22
C HIS A 193 7.73 -19.23 7.67
N VAL A 194 6.49 -19.67 7.44
CA VAL A 194 5.26 -19.01 7.90
C VAL A 194 5.11 -19.18 9.42
N ILE A 195 4.54 -18.15 10.06
CA ILE A 195 4.22 -18.16 11.48
C ILE A 195 2.78 -17.67 11.70
N GLN A 196 2.15 -18.20 12.74
CA GLN A 196 1.02 -17.60 13.43
C GLN A 196 1.57 -16.64 14.51
N PRO A 197 1.50 -15.31 14.33
CA PRO A 197 2.01 -14.37 15.31
C PRO A 197 1.32 -14.55 16.67
N PRO A 198 2.06 -14.61 17.78
CA PRO A 198 1.47 -14.82 19.11
C PRO A 198 0.87 -13.53 19.69
N ILE A 199 0.15 -12.76 18.88
CA ILE A 199 -0.45 -11.48 19.26
C ILE A 199 -1.92 -11.68 19.64
N PRO A 200 -2.33 -11.37 20.88
CA PRO A 200 -3.71 -11.59 21.29
C PRO A 200 -4.73 -10.87 20.43
N GLY A 201 -5.70 -11.62 19.92
CA GLY A 201 -6.78 -11.12 19.07
C GLY A 201 -6.50 -11.16 17.58
N TYR A 202 -5.28 -11.49 17.16
CA TYR A 202 -5.03 -11.85 15.78
C TYR A 202 -5.72 -13.19 15.48
N GLU A 203 -6.32 -13.24 14.30
CA GLU A 203 -6.89 -14.42 13.66
C GLU A 203 -6.27 -14.50 12.26
N THR A 204 -5.16 -15.23 12.12
CA THR A 204 -4.32 -15.24 10.90
C THR A 204 -4.55 -16.42 9.96
N GLY A 205 -5.44 -17.35 10.31
CA GLY A 205 -5.65 -18.56 9.52
C GLY A 205 -4.50 -19.55 9.58
N GLY A 206 -3.63 -19.52 10.60
CA GLY A 206 -2.39 -20.31 10.63
C GLY A 206 -1.16 -19.55 10.12
N GLY A 207 -1.34 -18.31 9.67
CA GLY A 207 -0.25 -17.45 9.20
C GLY A 207 -0.33 -17.15 7.71
N VAL A 208 -1.23 -17.79 6.96
CA VAL A 208 -1.68 -17.33 5.64
C VAL A 208 -3.20 -17.08 5.68
N LEU A 209 -3.62 -15.96 5.11
CA LEU A 209 -5.03 -15.61 4.96
C LEU A 209 -5.33 -15.27 3.51
N THR A 210 -6.33 -15.93 2.93
CA THR A 210 -6.88 -15.62 1.60
C THR A 210 -8.36 -15.28 1.69
N ASP A 211 -8.88 -14.51 0.74
CA ASP A 211 -10.33 -14.18 0.63
C ASP A 211 -10.92 -13.58 1.92
N GLY A 212 -10.28 -12.55 2.47
CA GLY A 212 -10.66 -12.02 3.78
C GLY A 212 -10.50 -10.51 3.94
N SER A 213 -10.59 -10.05 5.19
CA SER A 213 -10.32 -8.67 5.54
C SER A 213 -9.37 -8.60 6.72
N LEU A 214 -8.41 -7.68 6.64
CA LEU A 214 -7.42 -7.41 7.66
C LEU A 214 -7.48 -5.96 8.12
N HIS A 215 -6.77 -5.64 9.19
CA HIS A 215 -6.56 -4.28 9.70
C HIS A 215 -7.84 -3.56 10.14
N GLY A 216 -7.78 -2.23 10.29
CA GLY A 216 -8.86 -1.38 10.77
C GLY A 216 -9.55 -1.94 12.01
N ILE A 217 -10.83 -2.33 11.87
CA ILE A 217 -11.61 -2.85 13.00
C ILE A 217 -11.50 -4.35 13.27
N THR A 218 -10.87 -5.13 12.40
CA THR A 218 -10.87 -6.61 12.44
C THR A 218 -10.19 -7.16 13.69
N GLY A 219 -9.12 -6.50 14.15
CA GLY A 219 -8.29 -6.95 15.26
C GLY A 219 -7.11 -7.83 14.86
N THR A 220 -6.97 -8.17 13.57
CA THR A 220 -5.80 -8.84 12.99
C THR A 220 -4.98 -7.84 12.19
N GLY A 221 -3.70 -7.71 12.53
CA GLY A 221 -2.83 -6.66 11.98
C GLY A 221 -3.01 -5.31 12.67
N SER A 222 -2.11 -4.36 12.37
CA SER A 222 -2.19 -3.01 12.92
C SER A 222 -3.50 -2.32 12.52
N PRO A 223 -4.21 -1.64 13.45
CA PRO A 223 -5.38 -0.85 13.10
C PRO A 223 -5.03 0.46 12.36
N LEU A 224 -3.74 0.80 12.20
CA LEU A 224 -3.31 2.01 11.49
C LEU A 224 -3.43 1.90 9.97
N PHE A 225 -3.37 0.67 9.45
CA PHE A 225 -3.71 0.38 8.07
C PHE A 225 -5.24 0.30 7.95
N PRO A 226 -5.85 0.80 6.87
CA PRO A 226 -7.31 0.75 6.72
C PRO A 226 -7.80 -0.69 6.67
N GLN A 227 -9.04 -0.94 7.11
CA GLN A 227 -9.65 -2.25 6.88
C GLN A 227 -9.72 -2.50 5.38
N VAL A 228 -9.01 -3.53 4.93
CA VAL A 228 -8.77 -3.79 3.51
C VAL A 228 -9.20 -5.20 3.15
N TYR A 229 -9.71 -5.38 1.94
CA TYR A 229 -9.92 -6.70 1.37
C TYR A 229 -8.57 -7.30 0.96
N THR A 230 -8.34 -8.56 1.34
CA THR A 230 -7.05 -9.24 1.19
C THR A 230 -7.22 -10.44 0.28
N TYR A 231 -6.55 -10.42 -0.87
CA TYR A 231 -6.50 -11.54 -1.80
C TYR A 231 -5.61 -12.66 -1.23
N GLY A 232 -4.45 -12.28 -0.71
CA GLY A 232 -3.54 -13.14 0.05
C GLY A 232 -2.71 -12.31 1.03
N ALA A 233 -2.49 -12.82 2.23
CA ALA A 233 -1.58 -12.24 3.20
C ALA A 233 -0.84 -13.34 3.94
N SER A 234 0.38 -13.05 4.38
CA SER A 234 1.16 -13.98 5.18
C SER A 234 1.93 -13.30 6.28
N TRP A 235 2.14 -14.03 7.37
CA TRP A 235 3.11 -13.71 8.39
C TRP A 235 4.18 -14.78 8.38
N GLY A 236 5.44 -14.37 8.29
CA GLY A 236 6.57 -15.27 8.26
C GLY A 236 7.75 -14.70 9.01
N VAL A 237 8.83 -15.46 9.01
CA VAL A 237 10.14 -15.01 9.46
C VAL A 237 11.15 -15.28 8.37
N GLY A 238 12.12 -14.38 8.23
CA GLY A 238 13.13 -14.49 7.20
C GLY A 238 14.37 -13.68 7.51
N HIS A 239 15.39 -13.88 6.70
CA HIS A 239 16.59 -13.09 6.71
C HIS A 239 16.53 -11.98 5.67
N LEU A 240 17.08 -10.83 6.03
CA LEU A 240 17.36 -9.74 5.10
C LEU A 240 18.81 -9.83 4.63
N GLU A 241 19.00 -9.79 3.32
CA GLU A 241 20.27 -9.48 2.66
C GLU A 241 20.25 -8.04 2.18
N VAL A 242 21.35 -7.32 2.39
CA VAL A 242 21.55 -5.92 1.98
C VAL A 242 22.87 -5.85 1.22
N ASN A 243 22.83 -5.34 -0.02
CA ASN A 243 23.99 -5.25 -0.92
C ASN A 243 24.75 -6.58 -1.09
N GLY A 244 24.02 -7.70 -1.12
CA GLY A 244 24.56 -9.06 -1.25
C GLY A 244 25.16 -9.65 0.02
N GLU A 245 25.07 -8.97 1.17
CA GLU A 245 25.52 -9.47 2.47
C GLU A 245 24.33 -9.69 3.41
N ARG A 246 24.36 -10.74 4.23
CA ARG A 246 23.30 -11.00 5.22
C ARG A 246 23.36 -9.96 6.34
N ALA A 247 22.41 -9.02 6.37
CA ALA A 247 22.34 -7.99 7.40
C ALA A 247 21.76 -8.50 8.73
N THR A 248 20.96 -9.57 8.67
CA THR A 248 20.28 -10.18 9.82
C THR A 248 21.06 -11.35 10.41
N GLU A 249 22.36 -11.16 10.67
CA GLU A 249 23.23 -12.21 11.24
C GLU A 249 22.81 -12.62 12.66
N GLU A 250 22.26 -11.68 13.44
CA GLU A 250 21.85 -11.89 14.83
C GLU A 250 20.48 -12.58 14.99
N GLY A 251 19.82 -12.87 13.87
CA GLY A 251 18.54 -13.57 13.81
C GLY A 251 17.59 -12.95 12.79
N MET A 252 16.58 -13.74 12.42
CA MET A 252 15.54 -13.36 11.47
C MET A 252 14.78 -12.09 11.90
N ARG A 253 13.98 -11.56 10.97
CA ARG A 253 12.94 -10.56 11.24
C ARG A 253 11.59 -11.12 10.85
N VAL A 254 10.53 -10.60 11.48
CA VAL A 254 9.16 -10.87 11.04
C VAL A 254 8.94 -10.20 9.69
N VAL A 255 8.47 -10.98 8.73
CA VAL A 255 8.15 -10.57 7.36
C VAL A 255 6.64 -10.71 7.19
N HIS A 256 5.99 -9.67 6.68
CA HIS A 256 4.55 -9.65 6.42
C HIS A 256 4.33 -9.19 4.99
N PHE A 257 3.76 -10.05 4.14
CA PHE A 257 3.42 -9.70 2.76
C PHE A 257 1.92 -9.78 2.58
N MET A 258 1.36 -8.85 1.81
CA MET A 258 -0.06 -8.86 1.50
C MET A 258 -0.30 -8.37 0.08
N THR A 259 -1.11 -9.12 -0.66
CA THR A 259 -1.77 -8.69 -1.88
C THR A 259 -3.20 -8.29 -1.52
N THR A 260 -3.51 -7.01 -1.64
CA THR A 260 -4.73 -6.40 -1.08
C THR A 260 -5.40 -5.47 -2.08
N ALA A 261 -6.63 -5.05 -1.78
CA ALA A 261 -7.22 -3.92 -2.49
C ALA A 261 -6.38 -2.65 -2.26
N THR A 262 -6.17 -1.85 -3.31
CA THR A 262 -5.27 -0.70 -3.24
C THR A 262 -5.71 0.32 -2.18
N VAL A 263 -4.79 0.70 -1.30
CA VAL A 263 -5.04 1.64 -0.18
C VAL A 263 -4.42 3.03 -0.37
N ARG A 264 -3.80 3.28 -1.52
CA ARG A 264 -3.15 4.54 -1.88
C ARG A 264 -3.99 5.26 -2.92
N ASP A 265 -4.37 6.50 -2.64
CA ASP A 265 -5.06 7.32 -3.63
C ASP A 265 -4.11 7.83 -4.72
N GLU A 266 -4.65 8.52 -5.71
CA GLU A 266 -3.94 9.17 -6.82
C GLU A 266 -2.80 10.12 -6.39
N ARG A 267 -2.78 10.58 -5.13
CA ARG A 267 -1.73 11.43 -4.55
C ARG A 267 -0.83 10.68 -3.58
N TYR A 268 -0.87 9.35 -3.65
CA TYR A 268 -0.14 8.44 -2.80
C TYR A 268 -0.46 8.52 -1.29
N ARG A 269 -1.54 9.20 -0.92
CA ARG A 269 -1.99 9.24 0.47
C ARG A 269 -2.59 7.89 0.83
N MET A 270 -2.21 7.35 1.98
CA MET A 270 -2.87 6.18 2.54
C MET A 270 -4.25 6.58 3.03
N VAL A 271 -5.27 6.03 2.41
CA VAL A 271 -6.66 6.37 2.73
C VAL A 271 -7.09 5.83 4.09
N LEU A 272 -8.22 6.32 4.57
CA LEU A 272 -8.86 5.87 5.81
C LEU A 272 -9.94 4.82 5.50
N ASP A 273 -10.38 4.07 6.51
CA ASP A 273 -11.47 3.10 6.39
C ASP A 273 -12.76 3.71 5.80
N GLU A 274 -13.01 4.99 6.05
CA GLU A 274 -14.16 5.74 5.50
C GLU A 274 -14.12 5.92 3.99
N GLU A 275 -12.94 5.79 3.37
CA GLU A 275 -12.68 6.05 1.96
C GLU A 275 -12.54 4.74 1.16
N MET A 276 -12.50 3.60 1.83
CA MET A 276 -12.40 2.28 1.19
C MET A 276 -13.77 1.74 0.76
N PRO A 277 -13.84 0.94 -0.34
CA PRO A 277 -12.77 0.69 -1.31
C PRO A 277 -12.62 1.85 -2.30
N LEU A 278 -11.41 2.03 -2.83
CA LEU A 278 -11.14 2.96 -3.94
C LEU A 278 -11.55 2.36 -5.29
N ALA A 279 -12.10 3.18 -6.18
CA ALA A 279 -12.24 2.82 -7.58
C ALA A 279 -10.88 2.92 -8.30
N PRO A 280 -10.62 2.18 -9.39
CA PRO A 280 -9.35 2.22 -10.11
C PRO A 280 -8.90 3.65 -10.47
N ALA A 281 -9.82 4.51 -10.92
CA ALA A 281 -9.51 5.90 -11.26
C ALA A 281 -9.06 6.76 -10.07
N GLU A 282 -9.30 6.31 -8.84
CA GLU A 282 -8.95 7.00 -7.60
C GLU A 282 -7.66 6.46 -6.97
N THR A 283 -7.03 5.44 -7.57
CA THR A 283 -5.82 4.78 -7.03
C THR A 283 -4.56 5.19 -7.78
N ILE A 284 -3.41 5.18 -7.09
CA ILE A 284 -2.13 5.62 -7.64
C ILE A 284 -1.76 5.01 -8.99
N ALA A 285 -2.03 3.72 -9.19
CA ALA A 285 -1.63 2.99 -10.40
C ALA A 285 -2.80 2.65 -11.33
N GLY A 286 -4.01 3.18 -11.08
CA GLY A 286 -5.17 2.81 -11.89
C GLY A 286 -5.67 1.37 -11.66
N GLN A 287 -5.20 0.70 -10.59
CA GLN A 287 -5.46 -0.70 -10.29
C GLN A 287 -6.26 -0.86 -9.00
N ILE A 288 -6.95 -1.99 -8.89
CA ILE A 288 -7.81 -2.36 -7.75
C ILE A 288 -7.07 -3.13 -6.67
N HIS A 289 -5.88 -3.63 -6.98
CA HIS A 289 -5.05 -4.35 -6.05
C HIS A 289 -3.60 -3.87 -6.17
N HIS A 290 -2.86 -4.12 -5.11
CA HIS A 290 -1.42 -3.95 -5.04
C HIS A 290 -0.85 -4.97 -4.06
N THR A 291 0.47 -5.17 -4.10
CA THR A 291 1.17 -5.96 -3.09
C THR A 291 2.07 -5.08 -2.26
N HIS A 292 2.12 -5.32 -0.96
CA HIS A 292 3.06 -4.65 -0.07
C HIS A 292 3.72 -5.62 0.88
N GLY A 293 4.99 -5.36 1.15
CA GLY A 293 5.87 -6.18 1.97
C GLY A 293 6.45 -5.35 3.10
N VAL A 294 6.30 -5.86 4.32
CA VAL A 294 6.81 -5.22 5.54
C VAL A 294 7.81 -6.16 6.20
N VAL A 295 9.01 -5.64 6.47
CA VAL A 295 9.93 -6.26 7.42
C VAL A 295 9.82 -5.47 8.72
N LEU A 296 9.24 -6.10 9.73
CA LEU A 296 8.95 -5.46 11.01
C LEU A 296 10.20 -5.46 11.91
N PRO A 297 10.33 -4.46 12.81
CA PRO A 297 11.38 -4.39 13.82
C PRO A 297 11.13 -5.40 14.96
N ILE A 298 10.93 -6.66 14.61
CA ILE A 298 10.62 -7.75 15.53
C ILE A 298 11.56 -8.89 15.22
N ARG A 299 12.40 -9.26 16.18
CA ARG A 299 13.24 -10.46 16.09
C ARG A 299 12.59 -11.60 16.88
N PRO A 300 12.24 -12.73 16.23
CA PRO A 300 11.89 -13.94 16.95
C PRO A 300 13.13 -14.49 17.68
N THR A 301 12.96 -14.87 18.94
CA THR A 301 14.01 -15.54 19.73
C THR A 301 13.45 -16.79 20.41
N PRO A 302 14.31 -17.70 20.92
CA PRO A 302 13.87 -18.84 21.71
C PRO A 302 13.04 -18.45 22.95
N ASP A 303 13.25 -17.25 23.48
CA ASP A 303 12.55 -16.71 24.66
C ASP A 303 11.30 -15.88 24.28
N GLY A 304 10.93 -15.88 22.99
CA GLY A 304 9.80 -15.10 22.44
C GLY A 304 10.24 -13.92 21.57
N PRO A 305 9.29 -13.24 20.93
CA PRO A 305 9.59 -12.10 20.06
C PRO A 305 10.00 -10.87 20.88
N VAL A 306 10.96 -10.11 20.37
CA VAL A 306 11.42 -8.86 20.99
C VAL A 306 11.46 -7.74 19.95
N TYR A 307 11.28 -6.50 20.40
CA TYR A 307 11.56 -5.33 19.55
C TYR A 307 13.05 -5.32 19.19
N ASP A 308 13.33 -5.22 17.90
CA ASP A 308 14.69 -5.16 17.38
C ASP A 308 14.68 -4.51 15.98
N PRO A 309 15.19 -3.28 15.83
CA PRO A 309 15.20 -2.57 14.56
C PRO A 309 15.70 -3.42 13.39
N VAL A 310 15.12 -3.22 12.21
CA VAL A 310 15.58 -3.87 10.98
C VAL A 310 16.92 -3.22 10.59
N PRO A 311 17.97 -4.02 10.32
CA PRO A 311 19.28 -3.51 9.93
C PRO A 311 19.28 -3.10 8.44
N THR A 312 18.57 -2.02 8.11
CA THR A 312 18.59 -1.42 6.76
C THR A 312 19.88 -0.62 6.54
N ALA A 313 20.19 -0.30 5.28
CA ALA A 313 21.29 0.59 4.90
C ALA A 313 20.83 2.02 4.56
N PHE A 314 19.51 2.25 4.50
CA PHE A 314 18.96 3.57 4.20
C PHE A 314 19.08 4.50 5.42
N GLU A 315 19.88 5.57 5.29
CA GLU A 315 20.03 6.60 6.33
C GLU A 315 18.93 7.66 6.21
N LEU A 316 18.19 7.85 7.30
CA LEU A 316 17.19 8.91 7.42
C LEU A 316 17.88 10.27 7.65
N PRO A 317 17.17 11.41 7.46
CA PRO A 317 17.73 12.74 7.69
C PRO A 317 18.28 12.99 9.10
N ASN A 318 17.86 12.20 10.10
CA ASN A 318 18.36 12.27 11.48
C ASN A 318 19.72 11.55 11.68
N GLY A 319 20.23 10.86 10.66
CA GLY A 319 21.49 10.09 10.68
C GLY A 319 21.36 8.68 11.26
N GLU A 320 20.15 8.21 11.56
CA GLU A 320 19.88 6.81 11.92
C GLU A 320 19.40 6.03 10.69
N THR A 321 19.59 4.71 10.68
CA THR A 321 19.04 3.87 9.62
C THR A 321 17.54 3.65 9.83
N GLN A 322 16.78 3.51 8.74
CA GLN A 322 15.34 3.28 8.84
C GLN A 322 15.06 1.95 9.57
N PRO A 323 14.29 1.94 10.67
CA PRO A 323 14.21 0.78 11.56
C PRO A 323 13.25 -0.32 11.06
N PHE A 324 12.64 -0.15 9.88
CA PHE A 324 11.73 -1.10 9.25
C PHE A 324 11.88 -1.01 7.73
N ILE A 325 11.31 -1.98 7.02
CA ILE A 325 11.06 -1.89 5.57
C ILE A 325 9.56 -1.95 5.36
N HIS A 326 9.03 -1.06 4.53
CA HIS A 326 7.69 -1.17 3.99
C HIS A 326 7.76 -0.77 2.51
N ALA A 327 7.71 -1.77 1.64
CA ALA A 327 7.79 -1.60 0.19
C ALA A 327 6.42 -1.90 -0.42
N MET A 328 5.96 -1.04 -1.32
CA MET A 328 4.69 -1.17 -2.02
C MET A 328 4.96 -1.37 -3.53
N TRP A 329 4.41 -2.45 -4.08
CA TRP A 329 4.40 -2.78 -5.50
C TRP A 329 3.01 -2.47 -6.03
N GLU A 330 2.87 -1.29 -6.63
CA GLU A 330 1.58 -0.71 -7.00
C GLU A 330 1.06 -1.21 -8.36
N GLN A 331 1.87 -1.97 -9.10
CA GLN A 331 1.57 -2.46 -10.45
C GLN A 331 1.67 -3.99 -10.52
N ASP A 332 1.25 -4.69 -9.47
CA ASP A 332 1.32 -6.14 -9.44
C ASP A 332 0.25 -6.81 -10.31
N GLU A 333 0.44 -8.09 -10.59
CA GLU A 333 -0.52 -8.95 -11.27
C GLU A 333 -0.82 -10.17 -10.39
N ILE A 334 -2.10 -10.51 -10.23
CA ILE A 334 -2.51 -11.79 -9.62
C ILE A 334 -2.52 -12.86 -10.73
N LEU A 335 -1.50 -13.72 -10.73
CA LEU A 335 -1.29 -14.76 -11.74
C LEU A 335 -2.16 -16.01 -11.51
N GLU A 336 -2.46 -16.32 -10.25
CA GLU A 336 -3.26 -17.46 -9.84
C GLU A 336 -4.12 -17.10 -8.63
N GLY A 337 -5.35 -17.60 -8.59
CA GLY A 337 -6.26 -17.43 -7.47
C GLY A 337 -7.72 -17.49 -7.91
N PRO A 338 -8.67 -17.62 -6.97
CA PRO A 338 -10.10 -17.66 -7.29
C PRO A 338 -10.65 -16.33 -7.83
N PHE A 339 -9.80 -15.30 -7.89
CA PHE A 339 -10.11 -13.93 -8.32
C PHE A 339 -9.37 -13.48 -9.58
N ALA A 340 -8.50 -14.33 -10.16
CA ALA A 340 -7.65 -13.93 -11.29
C ALA A 340 -8.45 -13.47 -12.53
N ASP A 341 -9.71 -13.92 -12.67
CA ASP A 341 -10.62 -13.52 -13.75
C ASP A 341 -11.63 -12.42 -13.33
N TRP A 342 -11.48 -11.84 -12.14
CA TRP A 342 -12.42 -10.84 -11.63
C TRP A 342 -12.07 -9.43 -12.10
N GLU A 343 -13.06 -8.69 -12.63
CA GLU A 343 -12.92 -7.31 -13.10
C GLU A 343 -13.79 -6.36 -12.28
N PHE A 344 -13.34 -5.11 -12.12
CA PHE A 344 -14.07 -4.10 -11.36
C PHE A 344 -15.41 -3.73 -12.05
N PRO A 345 -16.56 -3.78 -11.36
CA PRO A 345 -17.84 -3.45 -11.97
C PRO A 345 -17.95 -1.95 -12.26
N GLY A 346 -17.93 -1.57 -13.54
CA GLY A 346 -18.11 -0.16 -13.95
C GLY A 346 -17.14 0.33 -15.00
N ASP A 347 -16.10 -0.45 -15.33
CA ASP A 347 -15.16 -0.18 -16.42
C ASP A 347 -15.76 -0.42 -17.83
N GLY A 348 -17.09 -0.50 -17.91
CA GLY A 348 -17.80 -0.32 -19.17
C GLY A 348 -17.74 1.15 -19.55
N GLY A 349 -16.56 1.61 -19.98
CA GLY A 349 -16.31 2.93 -20.53
C GLY A 349 -17.31 3.23 -21.64
N GLU A 350 -18.41 3.89 -21.29
CA GLU A 350 -19.27 4.52 -22.27
C GLU A 350 -18.52 5.80 -22.67
N ALA A 351 -17.68 5.64 -23.70
CA ALA A 351 -16.85 6.69 -24.26
C ALA A 351 -17.66 8.00 -24.39
N PRO A 352 -17.24 9.10 -23.75
CA PRO A 352 -17.68 10.41 -24.16
C PRO A 352 -17.19 10.58 -25.60
N ALA A 353 -18.12 10.80 -26.52
CA ALA A 353 -17.79 11.00 -27.93
C ALA A 353 -16.70 12.06 -28.08
N ASP A 354 -15.65 11.71 -28.83
CA ASP A 354 -14.56 12.57 -29.29
C ASP A 354 -15.02 14.03 -29.45
N GLY A 355 -14.62 14.84 -28.48
CA GLY A 355 -14.51 16.27 -28.66
C GLY A 355 -13.19 16.57 -29.37
N ASP A 356 -13.12 16.27 -30.67
CA ASP A 356 -12.15 16.90 -31.57
C ASP A 356 -12.43 18.41 -31.56
N ASP A 357 -11.86 19.12 -30.58
CA ASP A 357 -11.66 20.56 -30.69
C ASP A 357 -10.25 20.78 -31.25
N GLY A 358 -10.14 20.48 -32.54
CA GLY A 358 -9.09 21.00 -33.39
C GLY A 358 -9.13 22.52 -33.41
N THR A 359 -8.58 23.14 -32.38
CA THR A 359 -8.03 24.50 -32.48
C THR A 359 -6.52 24.39 -32.36
N ASP A 360 -5.87 24.62 -33.50
CA ASP A 360 -4.44 24.79 -33.71
C ASP A 360 -3.93 26.00 -32.89
N THR A 361 -3.88 25.85 -31.56
CA THR A 361 -3.01 26.65 -30.69
C THR A 361 -1.63 26.07 -30.82
N GLN A 362 -0.72 26.88 -31.35
CA GLN A 362 0.68 26.59 -31.61
C GLN A 362 1.30 25.74 -30.47
N THR A 363 1.36 24.42 -30.67
CA THR A 363 1.97 23.50 -29.70
C THR A 363 3.47 23.67 -29.79
N ASP A 364 4.12 24.07 -28.71
CA ASP A 364 5.56 24.29 -28.69
C ASP A 364 6.32 23.00 -28.34
N ILE A 365 5.77 22.18 -27.44
CA ILE A 365 6.40 20.96 -26.91
C ILE A 365 5.38 19.81 -26.92
N ARG A 366 5.83 18.62 -27.35
CA ARG A 366 5.07 17.37 -27.24
C ARG A 366 5.89 16.26 -26.61
N LEU A 367 5.29 15.58 -25.64
CA LEU A 367 5.84 14.42 -24.96
C LEU A 367 4.86 13.24 -25.04
N VAL A 368 5.38 12.03 -24.87
CA VAL A 368 4.59 10.82 -24.56
C VAL A 368 5.05 10.35 -23.18
N GLY A 369 4.12 10.21 -22.25
CA GLY A 369 4.40 9.74 -20.89
C GLY A 369 4.32 8.22 -20.82
N GLU A 370 5.43 7.59 -20.46
CA GLU A 370 5.50 6.16 -20.15
C GLU A 370 6.27 6.01 -18.83
N THR A 371 6.01 4.97 -18.03
CA THR A 371 6.74 4.71 -16.76
C THR A 371 8.26 4.68 -16.92
N SER A 372 8.75 4.32 -18.12
CA SER A 372 10.17 4.33 -18.45
C SER A 372 10.76 5.74 -18.60
N GLY A 373 9.94 6.76 -18.88
CA GLY A 373 10.35 8.15 -19.02
C GLY A 373 9.43 8.97 -19.92
N TRP A 374 9.64 10.29 -19.94
CA TRP A 374 9.01 11.19 -20.91
C TRP A 374 9.69 11.06 -22.27
N GLN A 375 9.02 10.50 -23.27
CA GLN A 375 9.55 10.41 -24.62
C GLN A 375 9.26 11.70 -25.41
N GLY A 376 10.31 12.37 -25.88
CA GLY A 376 10.16 13.56 -26.72
C GLY A 376 9.48 13.22 -28.05
N ALA A 377 8.44 13.98 -28.41
CA ALA A 377 7.72 13.82 -29.68
C ALA A 377 7.86 15.05 -30.59
N ALA A 378 7.84 16.26 -30.02
CA ALA A 378 8.09 17.50 -30.76
C ALA A 378 8.63 18.59 -29.81
N PRO A 379 9.46 19.55 -30.27
CA PRO A 379 9.96 19.70 -31.63
C PRO A 379 10.97 18.62 -32.05
N ASP A 380 11.35 18.59 -33.33
CA ASP A 380 12.31 17.60 -33.89
C ASP A 380 13.63 17.51 -33.10
N THR A 381 14.00 18.56 -32.35
CA THR A 381 15.22 18.60 -31.53
C THR A 381 15.15 17.71 -30.30
N ILE A 382 13.95 17.36 -29.81
CA ILE A 382 13.77 16.43 -28.68
C ILE A 382 13.19 15.08 -29.10
N ALA A 383 12.76 14.95 -30.36
CA ALA A 383 12.06 13.76 -30.85
C ALA A 383 12.89 12.48 -30.66
N GLY A 384 12.29 11.46 -30.03
CA GLY A 384 12.89 10.15 -29.74
C GLY A 384 13.97 10.17 -28.65
N THR A 385 14.04 11.26 -27.87
CA THR A 385 14.91 11.35 -26.68
C THR A 385 14.06 11.13 -25.44
N GLU A 386 14.49 10.21 -24.58
CA GLU A 386 13.90 9.98 -23.26
C GLU A 386 14.34 11.09 -22.30
N ASN A 387 13.40 11.63 -21.53
CA ASN A 387 13.58 12.72 -20.58
C ASN A 387 14.38 13.91 -21.15
N PRO A 388 13.97 14.47 -22.30
CA PRO A 388 14.74 15.49 -22.99
C PRO A 388 14.87 16.76 -22.16
N THR A 389 16.04 17.40 -22.19
CA THR A 389 16.16 18.77 -21.66
C THR A 389 15.29 19.72 -22.49
N LEU A 390 14.39 20.47 -21.85
CA LEU A 390 13.56 21.47 -22.51
C LEU A 390 14.23 22.84 -22.37
N SER A 391 14.73 23.39 -23.48
CA SER A 391 15.32 24.73 -23.52
C SER A 391 14.25 25.79 -23.75
N LEU A 392 14.09 26.71 -22.79
CA LEU A 392 13.04 27.72 -22.76
C LEU A 392 13.65 29.15 -22.71
N GLU A 393 12.94 30.14 -23.23
CA GLU A 393 13.32 31.55 -23.13
C GLU A 393 12.53 32.22 -21.98
N ALA A 394 13.21 32.89 -21.06
CA ALA A 394 12.58 33.53 -19.91
C ALA A 394 11.51 34.55 -20.32
N GLY A 395 10.32 34.46 -19.73
CA GLY A 395 9.18 35.32 -20.01
C GLY A 395 8.41 34.97 -21.28
N THR A 396 8.76 33.89 -21.97
CA THR A 396 8.00 33.34 -23.10
C THR A 396 6.95 32.35 -22.60
N GLU A 397 5.75 32.43 -23.17
CA GLU A 397 4.67 31.48 -22.91
C GLU A 397 4.84 30.26 -23.82
N TYR A 398 4.77 29.07 -23.24
CA TYR A 398 4.88 27.78 -23.93
C TYR A 398 3.60 26.99 -23.73
N THR A 399 3.19 26.29 -24.79
CA THR A 399 2.15 25.25 -24.69
C THR A 399 2.78 23.87 -24.85
N LEU A 400 2.69 23.07 -23.78
CA LEU A 400 3.06 21.67 -23.77
C LEU A 400 1.80 20.82 -23.93
N VAL A 401 1.87 19.80 -24.78
CA VAL A 401 0.86 18.75 -24.90
C VAL A 401 1.55 17.43 -24.64
N TRP A 402 1.00 16.59 -23.78
CA TRP A 402 1.52 15.25 -23.59
C TRP A 402 0.42 14.22 -23.82
N GLU A 403 0.82 13.05 -24.32
CA GLU A 403 -0.02 11.87 -24.53
C GLU A 403 0.37 10.81 -23.51
N ASN A 404 -0.61 10.15 -22.90
CA ASN A 404 -0.35 8.98 -22.07
C ASN A 404 -0.05 7.79 -22.99
N GLY A 405 1.14 7.21 -22.88
CA GLY A 405 1.61 6.14 -23.76
C GLY A 405 1.41 4.72 -23.23
N ASP A 406 1.07 4.54 -21.95
CA ASP A 406 1.03 3.22 -21.30
C ASP A 406 -0.24 2.93 -20.49
N GLY A 407 -1.15 3.90 -20.38
CA GLY A 407 -2.41 3.77 -19.66
C GLY A 407 -2.30 3.84 -18.13
N LEU A 408 -1.12 4.19 -17.58
CA LEU A 408 -0.93 4.39 -16.14
C LEU A 408 -1.15 5.85 -15.76
N GLN A 409 -1.39 6.15 -14.49
CA GLN A 409 -1.60 7.54 -14.09
C GLN A 409 -0.31 8.36 -14.26
N HIS A 410 -0.40 9.38 -15.11
CA HIS A 410 0.67 10.35 -15.27
C HIS A 410 0.14 11.75 -15.09
N ASN A 411 1.01 12.64 -14.62
CA ASN A 411 0.81 14.06 -14.77
C ASN A 411 2.13 14.73 -15.13
N PHE A 412 2.06 15.90 -15.73
CA PHE A 412 3.20 16.77 -15.96
C PHE A 412 3.27 17.84 -14.87
N ALA A 413 4.37 17.86 -14.12
CA ALA A 413 4.68 18.86 -13.11
C ALA A 413 6.04 19.53 -13.38
N ILE A 414 6.23 20.74 -12.84
CA ILE A 414 7.49 21.48 -12.84
C ILE A 414 7.80 21.89 -11.39
N GLU A 415 9.03 21.64 -10.96
CA GLU A 415 9.56 22.07 -9.66
C GLU A 415 10.66 23.14 -9.80
N ASP A 416 10.88 23.89 -8.72
CA ASP A 416 12.00 24.82 -8.59
C ASP A 416 13.28 24.19 -7.99
N GLU A 417 14.37 24.94 -7.90
CA GLU A 417 15.65 24.44 -7.30
C GLU A 417 15.52 23.99 -5.83
N SER A 418 14.41 24.32 -5.15
CA SER A 418 14.14 23.88 -3.78
C SER A 418 13.30 22.60 -3.72
N GLY A 419 12.81 22.10 -4.85
CA GLY A 419 11.92 20.95 -4.95
C GLY A 419 10.45 21.30 -4.70
N ALA A 420 10.06 22.58 -4.78
CA ALA A 420 8.66 22.99 -4.65
C ALA A 420 7.98 23.00 -6.03
N ASP A 421 6.79 22.42 -6.12
CA ASP A 421 5.99 22.44 -7.35
C ASP A 421 5.51 23.86 -7.68
N VAL A 422 5.87 24.32 -8.87
CA VAL A 422 5.44 25.63 -9.42
C VAL A 422 4.40 25.49 -10.52
N LEU A 423 4.22 24.27 -11.05
CA LEU A 423 3.19 23.89 -12.01
C LEU A 423 2.85 22.41 -11.83
N GLU A 424 1.58 22.06 -11.90
CA GLU A 424 1.12 20.67 -12.02
C GLU A 424 -0.11 20.60 -12.93
N THR A 425 -0.30 19.43 -13.53
CA THR A 425 -1.49 19.09 -14.30
C THR A 425 -2.29 18.03 -13.55
N ASP A 426 -3.58 17.93 -13.86
CA ASP A 426 -4.41 16.82 -13.36
C ASP A 426 -3.82 15.47 -13.81
N LEU A 427 -4.05 14.41 -13.04
CA LEU A 427 -3.65 13.06 -13.41
C LEU A 427 -4.51 12.52 -14.55
N LEU A 428 -3.87 11.86 -15.52
CA LEU A 428 -4.50 11.26 -16.68
C LEU A 428 -4.01 9.83 -16.84
N GLY A 429 -4.93 8.86 -16.74
CA GLY A 429 -4.65 7.42 -16.77
C GLY A 429 -5.31 6.65 -17.93
N GLU A 430 -5.63 7.31 -19.04
CA GLU A 430 -6.19 6.64 -20.24
C GLU A 430 -5.13 6.61 -21.34
N GLU A 431 -4.77 5.42 -21.84
CA GLU A 431 -3.81 5.26 -22.93
C GLU A 431 -4.29 6.01 -24.19
N GLY A 432 -3.41 6.82 -24.78
CA GLY A 432 -3.68 7.67 -25.94
C GLY A 432 -4.44 8.97 -25.61
N ALA A 433 -4.91 9.16 -24.38
CA ALA A 433 -5.48 10.44 -23.98
C ALA A 433 -4.39 11.51 -23.90
N THR A 434 -4.78 12.76 -24.15
CA THR A 434 -3.84 13.89 -24.16
C THR A 434 -4.27 14.98 -23.20
N GLN A 435 -3.29 15.66 -22.62
CA GLN A 435 -3.52 16.85 -21.81
C GLN A 435 -2.59 17.97 -22.25
N SER A 436 -3.07 19.20 -22.12
CA SER A 436 -2.31 20.39 -22.47
C SER A 436 -2.16 21.31 -21.28
N VAL A 437 -0.97 21.89 -21.15
CA VAL A 437 -0.66 22.91 -20.15
C VAL A 437 0.05 24.07 -20.81
N THR A 438 -0.36 25.28 -20.44
CA THR A 438 0.27 26.53 -20.86
C THR A 438 0.92 27.18 -19.65
N PHE A 439 2.20 27.54 -19.78
CA PHE A 439 2.95 28.18 -18.71
C PHE A 439 3.91 29.23 -19.27
N THR A 440 4.24 30.22 -18.45
CA THR A 440 5.30 31.20 -18.77
C THR A 440 6.60 30.72 -18.15
N ALA A 441 7.64 30.57 -18.96
CA ALA A 441 8.95 30.18 -18.48
C ALA A 441 9.53 31.26 -17.55
N SER A 442 10.01 30.87 -16.38
CA SER A 442 10.69 31.74 -15.42
C SER A 442 11.97 31.09 -14.92
N ASP A 443 12.92 31.91 -14.48
CA ASP A 443 14.24 31.47 -14.01
C ASP A 443 14.19 30.57 -12.76
N GLU A 444 13.02 30.42 -12.13
CA GLU A 444 12.81 29.53 -10.97
C GLU A 444 12.58 28.07 -11.37
N MET A 445 12.12 27.81 -12.60
CA MET A 445 11.82 26.47 -13.09
C MET A 445 13.11 25.67 -13.33
N ALA A 446 13.25 24.53 -12.65
CA ALA A 446 14.48 23.74 -12.66
C ALA A 446 14.31 22.39 -13.39
N GLU A 447 13.31 21.60 -13.00
CA GLU A 447 13.06 20.27 -13.54
C GLU A 447 11.56 20.06 -13.79
N TYR A 448 11.24 19.23 -14.78
CA TYR A 448 9.89 18.72 -14.98
C TYR A 448 9.86 17.24 -14.66
N TYR A 449 8.73 16.75 -14.14
CA TYR A 449 8.60 15.36 -13.74
C TYR A 449 7.14 14.88 -13.72
N CYS A 450 6.95 13.57 -13.58
CA CYS A 450 5.67 12.96 -13.21
C CYS A 450 5.64 12.74 -11.70
N GLN A 451 4.62 13.24 -11.00
CA GLN A 451 4.51 13.08 -9.54
C GLN A 451 4.29 11.61 -9.15
N VAL A 452 3.72 10.79 -10.03
CA VAL A 452 3.54 9.34 -9.84
C VAL A 452 4.85 8.57 -10.10
N HIS A 453 5.65 9.02 -11.07
CA HIS A 453 6.90 8.35 -11.45
C HIS A 453 8.10 9.32 -11.42
N PRO A 454 8.41 9.94 -10.27
CA PRO A 454 9.33 11.07 -10.16
C PRO A 454 10.80 10.73 -10.44
N SER A 455 11.16 9.45 -10.32
CA SER A 455 12.51 8.95 -10.55
C SER A 455 12.80 8.68 -12.03
N SER A 456 11.86 8.05 -12.75
CA SER A 456 12.04 7.64 -14.14
C SER A 456 11.53 8.68 -15.14
N MET A 457 10.48 9.42 -14.81
CA MET A 457 9.87 10.41 -15.68
C MET A 457 10.25 11.82 -15.24
N ARG A 458 11.52 12.17 -15.39
CA ARG A 458 12.08 13.45 -14.95
C ARG A 458 13.11 13.97 -15.93
N GLY A 459 13.04 15.26 -16.27
CA GLY A 459 14.01 15.92 -17.14
C GLY A 459 14.29 17.38 -16.75
N ALA A 460 15.40 17.91 -17.24
CA ALA A 460 15.85 19.26 -16.90
C ALA A 460 15.14 20.35 -17.73
N LEU A 461 14.92 21.51 -17.12
CA LEU A 461 14.53 22.74 -17.79
C LEU A 461 15.74 23.69 -17.86
N GLU A 462 16.07 24.17 -19.06
CA GLU A 462 17.11 25.19 -19.25
C GLU A 462 16.47 26.50 -19.69
N VAL A 463 16.28 27.42 -18.74
CA VAL A 463 15.72 28.75 -19.00
C VAL A 463 16.85 29.76 -19.31
N GLN A 464 16.75 30.46 -20.45
CA GLN A 464 17.76 31.37 -20.98
C GLN A 464 17.33 32.85 -21.04
#